data_AF-A0AAX4HWG6-F1
#
_entry.id   AF-A0AAX4HWG6-F1
#
_cell.length_a   1.000
_cell.length_b   1.000
_cell.length_c   1.000
_cell.angle_alpha   90.00
_cell.angle_beta   90.00
_cell.angle_gamma   90.00
#
_symmetry.space_group_name_H-M   'P 1'
#
loop_
_entity.id
_entity.type
_entity.pdbx_description
1 polymer ?
#
loop_
_entity_poly.entity_id
_entity_poly.type
_entity_poly.pdbx_seq_one_letter_code
_entity_poly.pdbx_strand_id
1 'polypeptide(L)'
;MTKAGVHRVSVNSFGFGGTNVHAILDSAEEFLANGHDVAIGDKQISSVGSRFSISHGLDHEGNGDVRYRVFVLSTLDEPSLKAAAQNMVSYIKRRAPKIPNSFLNDLAYTLNFERSLFPYRSAVSANSIDGLIKAIENPSRLPMSKVNANEKPPSVGFVFTGQGAQWAVWAKKEIERDGKTSSIARGKFSQPLCTALQVSLFELLGSWGIRPTAAAGHSSGEIASAYTDGIISREDAMASAYHREICSERSGHHGQERHGQKGVHDAHVAVSEPRREPAVHPSNVTISGDDEAIVEYKERLDRDAIFARILIVEAAYHSLHMEAVRDEYLHSTQDLYPKRDSDPDTNLISFYSSVTGKRAEPTQLGPQYWVENMMGRVEFASSLKALAIESEIDTLLEVGPHAALAGPVKQILQASDRLRGVNITYASVLKIKESAAKPVVAMAVTLATKGVPVDLRAVHGTTTTSAAVVTGLPSYPWNKSRSYWAESRLSREFRNCPYPRRDLLGRPAPNFNPLDGRWRNFVRTVKIPWLRDHRIESKIVYPAVGYIAMAMAIEAVKQRAPRAPSAYRLREIVFGKALITEEEEEENDDDDTEVFMSLRARNDGTRKPSSTVAKAY
;
A
#
# COMPACT_ATOMS: atom_id res chain seq x y z
N MET A 1 -28.35 5.28 -47.16
CA MET A 1 -28.44 5.27 -45.68
C MET A 1 -28.02 6.66 -45.21
N THR A 2 -28.98 7.46 -44.73
CA THR A 2 -28.73 8.78 -44.16
C THR A 2 -27.77 8.64 -42.98
N LYS A 3 -26.63 9.35 -43.00
CA LYS A 3 -25.72 9.41 -41.85
C LYS A 3 -26.52 9.86 -40.63
N ALA A 4 -26.61 9.04 -39.59
CA ALA A 4 -27.22 9.44 -38.33
C ALA A 4 -26.45 10.68 -37.82
N GLY A 5 -27.17 11.76 -37.54
CA GLY A 5 -26.56 12.99 -37.03
C GLY A 5 -25.94 12.75 -35.65
N VAL A 6 -24.83 13.45 -35.36
CA VAL A 6 -24.19 13.39 -34.05
C VAL A 6 -25.17 13.83 -32.97
N HIS A 7 -25.33 13.01 -31.92
CA HIS A 7 -26.07 13.33 -30.73
C HIS A 7 -25.50 14.59 -30.08
N ARG A 8 -26.31 15.64 -30.08
CA ARG A 8 -25.91 17.00 -29.69
C ARG A 8 -26.84 17.54 -28.62
N VAL A 9 -26.27 18.12 -27.58
CA VAL A 9 -26.98 18.80 -26.49
C VAL A 9 -26.53 20.24 -26.41
N SER A 10 -27.49 21.16 -26.24
CA SER A 10 -27.24 22.56 -25.97
C SER A 10 -27.46 22.85 -24.48
N VAL A 11 -26.49 23.48 -23.83
CA VAL A 11 -26.53 23.88 -22.42
C VAL A 11 -26.49 25.40 -22.34
N ASN A 12 -27.49 25.99 -21.67
CA ASN A 12 -27.61 27.41 -21.43
C ASN A 12 -27.50 27.72 -19.93
N SER A 13 -26.77 28.77 -19.58
CA SER A 13 -26.68 29.30 -18.22
C SER A 13 -26.77 30.83 -18.26
N PHE A 14 -27.78 31.38 -17.57
CA PHE A 14 -28.07 32.81 -17.55
C PHE A 14 -27.92 33.35 -16.13
N GLY A 15 -26.94 34.22 -15.91
CA GLY A 15 -26.70 34.90 -14.64
C GLY A 15 -27.61 36.11 -14.48
N PHE A 16 -28.07 36.39 -13.25
CA PHE A 16 -29.00 37.48 -12.95
C PHE A 16 -28.49 38.88 -13.39
N GLY A 17 -27.17 39.07 -13.48
CA GLY A 17 -26.54 40.30 -13.95
C GLY A 17 -26.40 40.41 -15.47
N GLY A 18 -26.99 39.49 -16.25
CA GLY A 18 -26.96 39.49 -17.72
C GLY A 18 -25.83 38.69 -18.36
N THR A 19 -24.98 38.02 -17.57
CA THR A 19 -23.94 37.12 -18.10
C THR A 19 -24.58 35.85 -18.63
N ASN A 20 -24.47 35.62 -19.93
CA ASN A 20 -25.08 34.48 -20.63
C ASN A 20 -23.99 33.57 -21.19
N VAL A 21 -24.07 32.27 -20.89
CA VAL A 21 -23.17 31.24 -21.42
C VAL A 21 -23.98 30.18 -22.15
N HIS A 22 -23.57 29.86 -23.37
CA HIS A 22 -24.12 28.78 -24.18
C HIS A 22 -22.98 27.82 -24.55
N ALA A 23 -23.21 26.52 -24.39
CA ALA A 23 -22.29 25.47 -24.81
C ALA A 23 -23.03 24.39 -25.59
N ILE A 24 -22.42 23.91 -26.67
CA ILE A 24 -22.90 22.77 -27.44
C ILE A 24 -21.98 21.59 -27.14
N LEU A 25 -22.56 20.47 -26.74
CA LEU A 25 -21.85 19.22 -26.46
C LEU A 25 -22.28 18.17 -27.47
N ASP A 26 -21.28 17.57 -28.12
CA ASP A 26 -21.47 16.45 -29.03
C ASP A 26 -21.04 15.13 -28.38
N SER A 27 -21.73 14.05 -28.72
CA SER A 27 -21.29 12.70 -28.37
C SER A 27 -19.93 12.44 -29.02
N ALA A 28 -18.91 12.26 -28.20
CA ALA A 28 -17.56 12.04 -28.70
C ALA A 28 -17.50 10.77 -29.58
N GLU A 29 -18.22 9.71 -29.23
CA GLU A 29 -18.25 8.44 -29.99
C GLU A 29 -18.74 8.65 -31.41
N GLU A 30 -19.87 9.32 -31.57
CA GLU A 30 -20.47 9.59 -32.88
C GLU A 30 -19.73 10.71 -33.63
N PHE A 31 -19.15 11.66 -32.89
CA PHE A 31 -18.32 12.72 -33.48
C PHE A 31 -17.08 12.12 -34.14
N LEU A 32 -16.32 11.28 -33.43
CA LEU A 32 -15.13 10.63 -33.99
C LEU A 32 -15.49 9.57 -35.06
N ALA A 33 -16.56 8.79 -34.86
CA ALA A 33 -17.02 7.80 -35.86
C ALA A 33 -17.44 8.44 -37.20
N ASN A 34 -17.81 9.72 -37.19
CA ASN A 34 -18.13 10.47 -38.41
C ASN A 34 -16.89 11.01 -39.15
N GLY A 35 -15.68 10.64 -38.71
CA GLY A 35 -14.41 11.00 -39.36
C GLY A 35 -13.88 12.37 -38.94
N HIS A 36 -14.32 12.89 -37.81
CA HIS A 36 -13.74 14.08 -37.20
C HIS A 36 -12.58 13.67 -36.29
N ASP A 37 -11.43 14.33 -36.41
CA ASP A 37 -10.27 14.09 -35.53
C ASP A 37 -10.19 15.18 -34.46
N VAL A 38 -9.79 14.80 -33.24
CA VAL A 38 -9.54 15.74 -32.14
C VAL A 38 -8.08 15.67 -31.73
N ALA A 39 -7.39 16.81 -31.77
CA ALA A 39 -6.04 16.94 -31.24
C ALA A 39 -6.09 17.44 -29.79
N ILE A 40 -5.45 16.71 -28.88
CA ILE A 40 -5.23 17.15 -27.49
C ILE A 40 -3.72 17.08 -27.22
N GLY A 41 -3.06 18.24 -27.24
CA GLY A 41 -1.59 18.31 -27.23
C GLY A 41 -1.01 17.58 -28.44
N ASP A 42 -0.02 16.70 -28.22
CA ASP A 42 0.62 15.92 -29.28
C ASP A 42 -0.15 14.64 -29.69
N LYS A 43 -1.31 14.38 -29.07
CA LYS A 43 -2.09 13.17 -29.33
C LYS A 43 -3.26 13.47 -30.27
N GLN A 44 -3.34 12.71 -31.37
CA GLN A 44 -4.55 12.63 -32.18
C GLN A 44 -5.48 11.53 -31.65
N ILE A 45 -6.75 11.88 -31.48
CA ILE A 45 -7.81 10.96 -31.08
C ILE A 45 -8.78 10.84 -32.25
N SER A 46 -8.81 9.66 -32.86
CA SER A 46 -9.63 9.33 -34.02
C SER A 46 -10.75 8.32 -33.71
N SER A 47 -10.87 7.86 -32.44
CA SER A 47 -11.99 7.02 -31.98
C SER A 47 -12.23 7.15 -30.47
N VAL A 48 -13.50 7.03 -30.02
CA VAL A 48 -13.83 6.98 -28.59
C VAL A 48 -13.99 5.54 -28.20
N GLY A 49 -13.14 5.10 -27.27
CA GLY A 49 -13.16 3.73 -26.80
C GLY A 49 -13.01 2.77 -27.97
N SER A 50 -11.77 2.57 -28.44
CA SER A 50 -11.50 1.29 -29.09
C SER A 50 -11.96 0.21 -28.10
N ARG A 51 -13.06 -0.49 -28.43
CA ARG A 51 -13.10 -1.91 -28.12
C ARG A 51 -11.84 -2.44 -28.80
N PHE A 52 -10.78 -2.61 -28.01
CA PHE A 52 -9.59 -3.27 -28.47
C PHE A 52 -10.06 -4.66 -28.92
N SER A 53 -10.13 -4.83 -30.24
CA SER A 53 -10.29 -6.15 -30.83
C SER A 53 -9.10 -6.96 -30.38
N ILE A 54 -9.38 -8.04 -29.68
CA ILE A 54 -8.36 -8.94 -29.21
C ILE A 54 -8.02 -9.86 -30.38
N SER A 55 -6.84 -9.69 -30.96
CA SER A 55 -6.11 -10.83 -31.53
C SER A 55 -5.11 -11.25 -30.47
N HIS A 56 -5.50 -12.24 -29.66
CA HIS A 56 -4.68 -12.78 -28.59
C HIS A 56 -3.38 -13.39 -29.17
N GLY A 57 -2.24 -12.71 -28.97
CA GLY A 57 -0.92 -13.27 -29.24
C GLY A 57 -0.46 -14.32 -28.23
N LEU A 58 -1.30 -14.66 -27.25
CA LEU A 58 -1.17 -15.81 -26.35
C LEU A 58 -2.56 -16.36 -26.04
N ASP A 59 -3.39 -16.57 -27.07
CA ASP A 59 -4.35 -17.67 -27.01
C ASP A 59 -3.54 -18.96 -27.12
N HIS A 60 -2.91 -19.32 -26.01
CA HIS A 60 -3.08 -20.69 -25.60
C HIS A 60 -4.49 -20.80 -24.99
N GLU A 61 -5.51 -20.71 -25.85
CA GLU A 61 -6.76 -21.47 -25.67
C GLU A 61 -6.47 -23.00 -25.61
N GLY A 62 -5.21 -23.40 -25.78
CA GLY A 62 -4.68 -24.64 -25.25
C GLY A 62 -4.48 -24.58 -23.73
N ASN A 63 -5.50 -25.07 -23.01
CA ASN A 63 -5.37 -25.81 -21.75
C ASN A 63 -5.42 -25.02 -20.41
N GLY A 64 -6.59 -24.49 -20.03
CA GLY A 64 -7.02 -24.40 -18.62
C GLY A 64 -6.16 -23.61 -17.62
N ASP A 65 -5.21 -22.77 -18.05
CA ASP A 65 -4.28 -22.11 -17.14
C ASP A 65 -4.89 -20.89 -16.43
N VAL A 66 -4.77 -20.91 -15.10
CA VAL A 66 -5.39 -19.95 -14.18
C VAL A 66 -4.55 -18.67 -14.09
N ARG A 67 -4.99 -17.57 -14.71
CA ARG A 67 -4.28 -16.27 -14.69
C ARG A 67 -4.62 -15.42 -13.47
N TYR A 68 -3.62 -15.10 -12.67
CA TYR A 68 -3.72 -14.17 -11.54
C TYR A 68 -3.45 -12.72 -11.96
N ARG A 69 -4.24 -11.78 -11.45
CA ARG A 69 -4.03 -10.33 -11.61
C ARG A 69 -3.74 -9.72 -10.25
N VAL A 70 -3.00 -8.62 -10.24
CA VAL A 70 -2.67 -7.83 -9.05
C VAL A 70 -3.53 -6.59 -9.04
N PHE A 71 -4.18 -6.31 -7.91
CA PHE A 71 -5.01 -5.13 -7.70
C PHE A 71 -4.44 -4.33 -6.54
N VAL A 72 -4.04 -3.09 -6.80
CA VAL A 72 -3.54 -2.17 -5.77
C VAL A 72 -4.62 -1.17 -5.39
N LEU A 73 -4.96 -1.12 -4.11
CA LEU A 73 -5.74 -0.06 -3.49
C LEU A 73 -4.80 0.84 -2.70
N SER A 74 -5.00 2.15 -2.79
CA SER A 74 -4.21 3.09 -1.98
C SER A 74 -5.00 4.29 -1.50
N THR A 75 -4.65 4.79 -0.31
CA THR A 75 -5.26 5.97 0.33
C THR A 75 -4.25 6.77 1.16
N LEU A 76 -4.67 7.95 1.65
CA LEU A 76 -3.86 8.80 2.51
C LEU A 76 -3.82 8.32 3.97
N ASP A 77 -4.81 7.52 4.39
CA ASP A 77 -4.94 6.99 5.75
C ASP A 77 -5.54 5.57 5.75
N GLU A 78 -5.25 4.82 6.81
CA GLU A 78 -5.71 3.43 6.99
C GLU A 78 -7.25 3.28 7.02
N PRO A 79 -8.03 4.09 7.77
CA PRO A 79 -9.49 4.01 7.76
C PRO A 79 -10.08 4.17 6.36
N SER A 80 -9.56 5.13 5.58
CA SER A 80 -9.97 5.32 4.18
C SER A 80 -9.66 4.09 3.33
N LEU A 81 -8.55 3.38 3.56
CA LEU A 81 -8.21 2.18 2.78
C LEU A 81 -9.23 1.06 3.02
N LYS A 82 -9.60 0.85 4.29
CA LYS A 82 -10.62 -0.12 4.70
C LYS A 82 -11.98 0.21 4.08
N ALA A 83 -12.37 1.48 4.09
CA ALA A 83 -13.60 1.95 3.43
C ALA A 83 -13.53 1.78 1.89
N ALA A 84 -12.37 2.01 1.27
CA ALA A 84 -12.18 1.86 -0.16
C ALA A 84 -12.38 0.40 -0.60
N ALA A 85 -11.82 -0.55 0.15
CA ALA A 85 -12.01 -1.97 -0.06
C ALA A 85 -13.50 -2.38 0.05
N GLN A 86 -14.21 -1.92 1.09
CA GLN A 86 -15.65 -2.20 1.26
C GLN A 86 -16.52 -1.60 0.15
N ASN A 87 -16.21 -0.37 -0.28
CA ASN A 87 -16.89 0.27 -1.39
C ASN A 87 -16.66 -0.48 -2.71
N MET A 88 -15.44 -0.98 -2.92
CA MET A 88 -15.10 -1.81 -4.08
C MET A 88 -15.86 -3.13 -4.07
N VAL A 89 -15.92 -3.83 -2.94
CA VAL A 89 -16.71 -5.08 -2.79
C VAL A 89 -18.17 -4.83 -3.12
N SER A 90 -18.74 -3.77 -2.57
CA SER A 90 -20.14 -3.41 -2.79
C SER A 90 -20.40 -3.05 -4.25
N TYR A 91 -19.46 -2.36 -4.91
CA TYR A 91 -19.51 -2.05 -6.33
C TYR A 91 -19.45 -3.31 -7.21
N ILE A 92 -18.51 -4.22 -6.93
CA ILE A 92 -18.37 -5.47 -7.67
C ILE A 92 -19.61 -6.34 -7.47
N LYS A 93 -20.09 -6.55 -6.23
CA LYS A 93 -21.28 -7.38 -5.94
C LYS A 93 -22.54 -6.87 -6.65
N ARG A 94 -22.75 -5.55 -6.73
CA ARG A 94 -23.89 -4.96 -7.47
C ARG A 94 -23.84 -5.23 -8.99
N ARG A 95 -22.65 -5.43 -9.55
CA ARG A 95 -22.44 -5.62 -11.00
C ARG A 95 -22.11 -7.08 -11.37
N ALA A 96 -21.71 -7.92 -10.40
CA ALA A 96 -21.23 -9.28 -10.56
C ALA A 96 -21.99 -10.15 -11.58
N PRO A 97 -23.34 -10.19 -11.63
CA PRO A 97 -24.03 -11.03 -12.62
C PRO A 97 -23.85 -10.59 -14.08
N LYS A 98 -23.27 -9.42 -14.34
CA LYS A 98 -23.08 -8.84 -15.68
C LYS A 98 -21.62 -8.66 -16.09
N ILE A 99 -20.67 -9.06 -15.23
CA ILE A 99 -19.25 -8.77 -15.45
C ILE A 99 -18.57 -9.94 -16.17
N PRO A 100 -17.99 -9.74 -17.37
CA PRO A 100 -17.17 -10.76 -18.02
C PRO A 100 -15.81 -10.90 -17.31
N ASN A 101 -15.16 -12.07 -17.41
CA ASN A 101 -13.82 -12.28 -16.84
C ASN A 101 -12.76 -11.30 -17.37
N SER A 102 -12.94 -10.75 -18.58
CA SER A 102 -12.08 -9.70 -19.15
C SER A 102 -12.04 -8.43 -18.28
N PHE A 103 -13.11 -8.14 -17.54
CA PHE A 103 -13.18 -7.00 -16.62
C PHE A 103 -12.10 -7.01 -15.55
N LEU A 104 -11.61 -8.19 -15.13
CA LEU A 104 -10.53 -8.26 -14.15
C LEU A 104 -9.22 -7.68 -14.69
N ASN A 105 -8.98 -7.78 -16.01
CA ASN A 105 -7.82 -7.17 -16.65
C ASN A 105 -7.99 -5.64 -16.67
N ASP A 106 -9.15 -5.16 -17.10
CA ASP A 106 -9.48 -3.74 -17.17
C ASP A 106 -9.45 -3.08 -15.77
N LEU A 107 -9.96 -3.78 -14.76
CA LEU A 107 -9.94 -3.32 -13.38
C LEU A 107 -8.52 -3.28 -12.82
N ALA A 108 -7.71 -4.32 -13.05
CA ALA A 108 -6.32 -4.33 -12.61
C ALA A 108 -5.53 -3.20 -13.27
N TYR A 109 -5.71 -3.01 -14.58
CA TYR A 109 -5.12 -1.90 -15.32
C TYR A 109 -5.52 -0.55 -14.73
N THR A 110 -6.82 -0.33 -14.55
CA THR A 110 -7.35 0.93 -14.03
C THR A 110 -6.83 1.24 -12.63
N LEU A 111 -6.83 0.26 -11.73
CA LEU A 111 -6.38 0.46 -10.35
C LEU A 111 -4.87 0.70 -10.24
N ASN A 112 -4.07 0.08 -11.10
CA ASN A 112 -2.62 0.15 -11.00
C ASN A 112 -2.01 1.33 -11.79
N PHE A 113 -2.65 1.77 -12.88
CA PHE A 113 -2.08 2.75 -13.81
C PHE A 113 -2.92 4.01 -14.03
N GLU A 114 -4.25 3.93 -13.88
CA GLU A 114 -5.17 5.05 -14.15
C GLU A 114 -5.73 5.67 -12.86
N ARG A 115 -5.24 5.21 -11.70
CA ARG A 115 -5.57 5.75 -10.37
C ARG A 115 -4.31 6.30 -9.72
N SER A 116 -4.48 7.41 -9.01
CA SER A 116 -3.42 7.97 -8.17
C SER A 116 -3.00 6.97 -7.10
N LEU A 117 -1.69 6.85 -6.88
CA LEU A 117 -1.10 6.03 -5.83
C LEU A 117 -0.80 6.88 -4.59
N PHE A 118 -1.30 6.45 -3.44
CA PHE A 118 -1.13 7.12 -2.15
C PHE A 118 -0.25 6.31 -1.17
N PRO A 119 0.17 6.89 -0.02
CA PRO A 119 1.07 6.25 0.93
C PRO A 119 0.56 4.94 1.53
N TYR A 120 -0.69 4.85 1.98
CA TYR A 120 -1.22 3.60 2.53
C TYR A 120 -1.63 2.71 1.36
N ARG A 121 -0.93 1.58 1.17
CA ARG A 121 -1.15 0.66 0.05
C ARG A 121 -1.58 -0.70 0.55
N SER A 122 -2.47 -1.33 -0.20
CA SER A 122 -2.84 -2.73 -0.07
C SER A 122 -2.92 -3.34 -1.46
N ALA A 123 -2.08 -4.33 -1.73
CA ALA A 123 -2.16 -5.11 -2.95
C ALA A 123 -2.76 -6.49 -2.64
N VAL A 124 -3.54 -7.01 -3.58
CA VAL A 124 -4.09 -8.37 -3.53
C VAL A 124 -3.97 -9.03 -4.89
N SER A 125 -3.93 -10.36 -4.93
CA SER A 125 -4.03 -11.12 -6.17
C SER A 125 -5.30 -11.95 -6.24
N ALA A 126 -5.88 -12.02 -7.43
CA ALA A 126 -7.06 -12.85 -7.69
C ALA A 126 -7.09 -13.34 -9.14
N ASN A 127 -7.70 -14.50 -9.36
CA ASN A 127 -7.92 -15.11 -10.67
C ASN A 127 -9.40 -15.09 -11.10
N SER A 128 -10.31 -14.73 -10.18
CA SER A 128 -11.76 -14.65 -10.40
C SER A 128 -12.35 -13.50 -9.58
N ILE A 129 -13.57 -13.08 -9.93
CA ILE A 129 -14.30 -12.03 -9.21
C ILE A 129 -14.56 -12.44 -7.76
N ASP A 130 -14.97 -13.70 -7.52
CA ASP A 130 -15.18 -14.22 -6.17
C ASP A 130 -13.88 -14.29 -5.37
N GLY A 131 -12.78 -14.66 -6.02
CA GLY A 131 -11.45 -14.63 -5.41
C GLY A 131 -11.05 -13.21 -4.99
N LEU A 132 -11.33 -12.22 -5.84
CA LEU A 132 -11.07 -10.82 -5.54
C LEU A 132 -11.91 -10.35 -4.36
N ILE A 133 -13.23 -10.60 -4.37
CA ILE A 133 -14.13 -10.26 -3.26
C ILE A 133 -13.60 -10.85 -1.95
N LYS A 134 -13.30 -12.16 -1.92
CA LYS A 134 -12.77 -12.82 -0.72
C LYS A 134 -11.45 -12.20 -0.23
N ALA A 135 -10.59 -11.74 -1.14
CA ALA A 135 -9.32 -11.12 -0.80
C ALA A 135 -9.48 -9.74 -0.15
N ILE A 136 -10.53 -8.98 -0.48
CA ILE A 136 -10.71 -7.59 0.00
C ILE A 136 -11.93 -7.37 0.92
N GLU A 137 -12.78 -8.37 1.11
CA GLU A 137 -14.03 -8.26 1.88
C GLU A 137 -13.79 -8.09 3.38
N ASN A 138 -12.68 -8.61 3.93
CA ASN A 138 -12.36 -8.47 5.34
C ASN A 138 -11.28 -7.38 5.53
N PRO A 139 -11.66 -6.15 5.94
CA PRO A 139 -10.72 -5.04 6.01
C PRO A 139 -9.64 -5.22 7.09
N SER A 140 -9.88 -6.06 8.09
CA SER A 140 -8.92 -6.36 9.15
C SER A 140 -7.81 -7.32 8.71
N ARG A 141 -8.00 -8.02 7.59
CA ARG A 141 -7.01 -8.96 7.03
C ARG A 141 -6.29 -8.41 5.79
N LEU A 142 -6.58 -7.17 5.40
CA LEU A 142 -5.92 -6.56 4.25
C LEU A 142 -4.43 -6.38 4.54
N PRO A 143 -3.55 -6.87 3.65
CA PRO A 143 -2.12 -6.56 3.77
C PRO A 143 -1.97 -5.05 3.55
N MET A 144 -1.35 -4.36 4.50
CA MET A 144 -1.21 -2.91 4.44
C MET A 144 0.21 -2.49 4.78
N SER A 145 0.74 -1.54 4.02
CA SER A 145 1.95 -0.83 4.36
C SER A 145 1.78 0.66 4.09
N LYS A 146 2.43 1.47 4.90
CA LYS A 146 2.62 2.89 4.62
C LYS A 146 3.92 3.04 3.84
N VAL A 147 3.85 3.62 2.66
CA VAL A 147 4.96 3.92 1.77
C VAL A 147 5.18 5.43 1.79
N ASN A 148 6.36 5.88 2.20
CA ASN A 148 6.68 7.30 2.23
C ASN A 148 7.21 7.72 0.85
N ALA A 149 6.50 8.62 0.17
CA ALA A 149 6.89 9.07 -1.17
C ALA A 149 8.19 9.90 -1.20
N ASN A 150 8.65 10.40 -0.06
CA ASN A 150 9.87 11.20 0.08
C ASN A 150 11.11 10.36 0.44
N GLU A 151 10.94 9.07 0.69
CA GLU A 151 12.03 8.15 1.00
C GLU A 151 12.46 7.39 -0.27
N LYS A 152 13.68 6.87 -0.28
CA LYS A 152 14.16 5.99 -1.34
C LYS A 152 13.26 4.74 -1.41
N PRO A 153 13.06 4.15 -2.60
CA PRO A 153 12.33 2.89 -2.71
C PRO A 153 13.00 1.81 -1.83
N PRO A 154 12.23 0.89 -1.22
CA PRO A 154 12.79 -0.12 -0.33
C PRO A 154 13.83 -0.98 -1.03
N SER A 155 14.97 -1.22 -0.37
CA SER A 155 16.08 -2.03 -0.87
C SER A 155 15.72 -3.52 -0.80
N VAL A 156 16.06 -4.26 -1.85
CA VAL A 156 15.75 -5.70 -1.97
C VAL A 156 17.04 -6.51 -2.00
N GLY A 157 17.21 -7.43 -1.05
CA GLY A 157 18.28 -8.43 -1.07
C GLY A 157 17.78 -9.77 -1.59
N PHE A 158 18.60 -10.51 -2.34
CA PHE A 158 18.28 -11.86 -2.81
C PHE A 158 19.08 -12.91 -2.03
N VAL A 159 18.44 -14.01 -1.66
CA VAL A 159 19.10 -15.21 -1.14
C VAL A 159 18.78 -16.42 -2.01
N PHE A 160 19.80 -17.16 -2.41
CA PHE A 160 19.66 -18.32 -3.28
C PHE A 160 19.77 -19.63 -2.49
N THR A 161 18.78 -20.51 -2.67
CA THR A 161 18.74 -21.82 -2.00
C THR A 161 19.82 -22.78 -2.51
N GLY A 162 20.36 -23.63 -1.63
CA GLY A 162 21.28 -24.70 -2.03
C GLY A 162 20.59 -25.99 -2.47
N GLN A 163 21.39 -27.04 -2.60
CA GLN A 163 20.93 -28.41 -2.84
C GLN A 163 20.08 -28.94 -1.66
N GLY A 164 19.14 -29.83 -1.96
CA GLY A 164 18.15 -30.39 -1.03
C GLY A 164 16.82 -29.63 -0.99
N ALA A 165 16.78 -28.44 -1.59
CA ALA A 165 15.54 -27.67 -1.79
C ALA A 165 14.76 -28.14 -3.04
N GLN A 166 15.43 -28.82 -3.98
CA GLN A 166 14.82 -29.45 -5.14
C GLN A 166 13.99 -30.67 -4.70
N TRP A 167 12.68 -30.50 -4.71
CA TRP A 167 11.73 -31.61 -4.62
C TRP A 167 10.90 -31.60 -5.89
N ALA A 168 10.54 -32.79 -6.38
CA ALA A 168 9.98 -33.07 -7.70
C ALA A 168 8.65 -32.33 -8.01
N VAL A 169 8.73 -31.04 -8.36
CA VAL A 169 7.56 -30.23 -8.74
C VAL A 169 7.66 -29.71 -10.18
N TRP A 170 8.81 -29.86 -10.86
CA TRP A 170 9.07 -29.14 -12.12
C TRP A 170 8.80 -29.92 -13.42
N ALA A 171 8.65 -31.25 -13.36
CA ALA A 171 8.29 -32.01 -14.56
C ALA A 171 6.86 -32.52 -14.44
N LYS A 172 5.89 -31.78 -15.01
CA LYS A 172 4.48 -32.18 -15.10
C LYS A 172 4.28 -33.62 -15.60
N LYS A 173 5.20 -34.15 -16.43
CA LYS A 173 5.22 -35.56 -16.91
C LYS A 173 5.94 -36.55 -15.98
N GLU A 174 6.88 -36.13 -15.15
CA GLU A 174 7.61 -37.00 -14.20
C GLU A 174 6.93 -37.03 -12.82
N ILE A 175 5.98 -36.12 -12.57
CA ILE A 175 5.16 -35.98 -11.35
C ILE A 175 4.07 -37.06 -11.23
N GLU A 176 3.68 -37.71 -12.33
CA GLU A 176 2.78 -38.86 -12.29
C GLU A 176 3.49 -40.16 -11.86
N ARG A 177 4.81 -40.11 -11.67
CA ARG A 177 5.62 -41.24 -11.19
C ARG A 177 5.86 -41.13 -9.68
N ASP A 178 5.77 -42.27 -9.00
CA ASP A 178 5.95 -42.39 -7.56
C ASP A 178 7.31 -41.81 -7.11
N GLY A 179 7.39 -41.17 -5.93
CA GLY A 179 8.53 -40.35 -5.50
C GLY A 179 9.89 -41.06 -5.44
N LYS A 180 9.90 -42.40 -5.45
CA LYS A 180 11.10 -43.26 -5.52
C LYS A 180 11.59 -43.53 -6.95
N THR A 181 10.81 -43.18 -7.97
CA THR A 181 11.06 -43.50 -9.39
C THR A 181 11.35 -42.27 -10.27
N SER A 182 11.25 -41.06 -9.70
CA SER A 182 11.52 -39.82 -10.44
C SER A 182 13.01 -39.64 -10.75
N SER A 183 13.34 -39.44 -12.03
CA SER A 183 14.73 -39.18 -12.45
C SER A 183 15.27 -37.82 -11.96
N ILE A 184 14.43 -36.93 -11.43
CA ILE A 184 14.78 -35.59 -10.96
C ILE A 184 15.27 -35.60 -9.51
N ALA A 185 14.89 -36.62 -8.75
CA ALA A 185 15.44 -36.87 -7.42
C ALA A 185 16.82 -37.54 -7.49
N ARG A 186 17.24 -38.03 -8.66
CA ARG A 186 18.60 -38.56 -8.88
C ARG A 186 19.58 -37.39 -8.94
N GLY A 187 20.69 -37.49 -8.22
CA GLY A 187 21.69 -36.43 -8.02
C GLY A 187 22.11 -35.77 -9.32
N LYS A 188 22.35 -36.55 -10.40
CA LYS A 188 22.79 -36.09 -11.74
C LYS A 188 22.18 -34.78 -12.26
N PHE A 189 20.91 -34.50 -11.98
CA PHE A 189 20.21 -33.32 -12.50
C PHE A 189 19.86 -32.29 -11.42
N SER A 190 20.17 -32.57 -10.15
CA SER A 190 19.61 -31.85 -9.02
C SER A 190 20.15 -30.42 -8.88
N GLN A 191 21.47 -30.23 -8.87
CA GLN A 191 22.08 -28.89 -8.86
C GLN A 191 21.87 -28.14 -10.16
N PRO A 192 22.10 -28.73 -11.37
CA PRO A 192 21.90 -27.99 -12.62
C PRO A 192 20.47 -27.49 -12.80
N LEU A 193 19.46 -28.29 -12.43
CA LEU A 193 18.05 -27.86 -12.49
C LEU A 193 17.77 -26.74 -11.49
N CYS A 194 18.31 -26.82 -10.27
CA CYS A 194 18.15 -25.78 -9.27
C CYS A 194 18.77 -24.46 -9.76
N THR A 195 20.01 -24.50 -10.26
CA THR A 195 20.70 -23.33 -10.82
C THR A 195 19.97 -22.77 -12.04
N ALA A 196 19.56 -23.60 -12.98
CA ALA A 196 18.79 -23.18 -14.16
C ALA A 196 17.50 -22.45 -13.77
N LEU A 197 16.78 -22.99 -12.78
CA LEU A 197 15.57 -22.35 -12.26
C LEU A 197 15.89 -21.02 -11.58
N GLN A 198 16.91 -20.96 -10.73
CA GLN A 198 17.28 -19.75 -10.02
C GLN A 198 17.69 -18.62 -10.97
N VAL A 199 18.49 -18.95 -12.00
CA VAL A 199 18.86 -18.06 -13.11
C VAL A 199 17.60 -17.57 -13.84
N SER A 200 16.71 -18.49 -14.21
CA SER A 200 15.45 -18.14 -14.91
C SER A 200 14.53 -17.26 -14.05
N LEU A 201 14.44 -17.52 -12.75
CA LEU A 201 13.68 -16.71 -11.81
C LEU A 201 14.30 -15.32 -11.66
N PHE A 202 15.62 -15.21 -11.57
CA PHE A 202 16.30 -13.90 -11.55
C PHE A 202 16.01 -13.10 -12.82
N GLU A 203 16.05 -13.72 -13.99
CA GLU A 203 15.71 -13.07 -15.26
C GLU A 203 14.22 -12.65 -15.31
N LEU A 204 13.31 -13.52 -14.86
CA LEU A 204 11.87 -13.21 -14.74
C LEU A 204 11.63 -12.02 -13.83
N LEU A 205 12.20 -12.01 -12.62
CA LEU A 205 12.10 -10.91 -11.67
C LEU A 205 12.67 -9.62 -12.28
N GLY A 206 13.77 -9.74 -13.00
CA GLY A 206 14.36 -8.67 -13.79
C GLY A 206 13.42 -8.06 -14.82
N SER A 207 12.68 -8.89 -15.56
CA SER A 207 11.66 -8.44 -16.51
C SER A 207 10.50 -7.68 -15.84
N TRP A 208 10.29 -7.90 -14.55
CA TRP A 208 9.31 -7.19 -13.72
C TRP A 208 9.88 -5.94 -13.05
N GLY A 209 11.12 -5.56 -13.38
CA GLY A 209 11.83 -4.44 -12.77
C GLY A 209 12.31 -4.71 -11.33
N ILE A 210 12.24 -5.95 -10.85
CA ILE A 210 12.70 -6.34 -9.52
C ILE A 210 14.18 -6.74 -9.64
N ARG A 211 15.06 -5.89 -9.13
CA ARG A 211 16.52 -6.13 -9.08
C ARG A 211 17.01 -6.06 -7.63
N PRO A 212 17.91 -6.98 -7.22
CA PRO A 212 18.53 -6.88 -5.90
C PRO A 212 19.55 -5.74 -5.85
N THR A 213 19.80 -5.24 -4.65
CA THR A 213 20.98 -4.42 -4.32
C THR A 213 22.14 -5.30 -3.85
N ALA A 214 21.83 -6.47 -3.30
CA ALA A 214 22.80 -7.45 -2.84
C ALA A 214 22.26 -8.88 -2.97
N ALA A 215 23.17 -9.84 -3.14
CA ALA A 215 22.85 -11.25 -3.30
C ALA A 215 23.78 -12.15 -2.47
N ALA A 216 23.22 -13.19 -1.86
CA ALA A 216 23.97 -14.25 -1.20
C ALA A 216 23.42 -15.62 -1.60
N GLY A 217 24.28 -16.63 -1.66
CA GLY A 217 23.87 -18.01 -1.89
C GLY A 217 24.18 -18.92 -0.72
N HIS A 218 23.39 -19.98 -0.55
CA HIS A 218 23.72 -21.08 0.36
C HIS A 218 24.32 -22.24 -0.44
N SER A 219 25.60 -22.58 -0.23
CA SER A 219 26.29 -23.68 -0.94
C SER A 219 26.19 -23.50 -2.48
N SER A 220 25.57 -24.45 -3.21
CA SER A 220 25.36 -24.39 -4.66
C SER A 220 24.54 -23.17 -5.12
N GLY A 221 23.73 -22.57 -4.24
CA GLY A 221 23.02 -21.33 -4.52
C GLY A 221 23.96 -20.15 -4.81
N GLU A 222 25.23 -20.23 -4.39
CA GLU A 222 26.22 -19.21 -4.75
C GLU A 222 26.47 -19.10 -6.24
N ILE A 223 26.33 -20.21 -6.98
CA ILE A 223 26.51 -20.22 -8.44
C ILE A 223 25.49 -19.26 -9.07
N ALA A 224 24.22 -19.37 -8.69
CA ALA A 224 23.18 -18.45 -9.17
C ALA A 224 23.36 -17.03 -8.60
N SER A 225 23.82 -16.89 -7.37
CA SER A 225 24.11 -15.58 -6.77
C SER A 225 25.24 -14.85 -7.51
N ALA A 226 26.31 -15.54 -7.92
CA ALA A 226 27.41 -14.97 -8.69
C ALA A 226 26.99 -14.56 -10.11
N TYR A 227 26.06 -15.30 -10.72
CA TYR A 227 25.42 -14.90 -11.97
C TYR A 227 24.68 -13.56 -11.82
N THR A 228 24.04 -13.29 -10.67
CA THR A 228 23.29 -12.04 -10.50
C THR A 228 24.13 -10.78 -10.48
N ASP A 229 25.35 -10.81 -9.92
CA ASP A 229 26.31 -9.69 -10.00
C ASP A 229 27.03 -9.65 -11.36
N GLY A 230 26.71 -10.56 -12.29
CA GLY A 230 27.37 -10.65 -13.59
C GLY A 230 28.84 -11.09 -13.49
N ILE A 231 29.24 -11.69 -12.36
CA ILE A 231 30.61 -12.19 -12.17
C ILE A 231 30.86 -13.36 -13.13
N ILE A 232 29.90 -14.27 -13.24
CA ILE A 232 29.94 -15.41 -14.16
C ILE A 232 28.81 -15.31 -15.18
N SER A 233 29.05 -15.81 -16.40
CA SER A 233 28.01 -15.87 -17.43
C SER A 233 26.96 -16.94 -17.10
N ARG A 234 25.83 -16.91 -17.81
CA ARG A 234 24.80 -17.96 -17.69
C ARG A 234 25.36 -19.34 -18.05
N GLU A 235 26.18 -19.40 -19.09
CA GLU A 235 26.80 -20.62 -19.58
C GLU A 235 27.81 -21.16 -18.54
N ASP A 236 28.60 -20.28 -17.92
CA ASP A 236 29.54 -20.62 -16.84
C ASP A 236 28.83 -21.11 -15.58
N ALA A 237 27.73 -20.46 -15.18
CA ALA A 237 26.91 -20.87 -14.04
C ALA A 237 26.36 -22.29 -14.25
N MET A 238 25.85 -22.57 -15.45
CA MET A 238 25.34 -23.90 -15.80
C MET A 238 26.46 -24.94 -15.88
N ALA A 239 27.60 -24.60 -16.46
CA ALA A 239 28.77 -25.48 -16.52
C ALA A 239 29.29 -25.82 -15.12
N SER A 240 29.43 -24.82 -14.24
CA SER A 240 29.83 -25.01 -12.84
C SER A 240 28.89 -25.97 -12.12
N ALA A 241 27.57 -25.75 -12.19
CA ALA A 241 26.59 -26.62 -11.52
C ALA A 241 26.60 -28.05 -12.09
N TYR A 242 26.76 -28.20 -13.40
CA TYR A 242 26.82 -29.50 -14.07
C TYR A 242 28.07 -30.30 -13.71
N HIS A 243 29.25 -29.68 -13.80
CA HIS A 243 30.50 -30.32 -13.45
C HIS A 243 30.59 -30.61 -11.95
N ARG A 244 30.04 -29.74 -11.09
CA ARG A 244 29.99 -29.94 -9.63
C ARG A 244 29.22 -31.22 -9.29
N GLU A 245 28.06 -31.43 -9.90
CA GLU A 245 27.25 -32.61 -9.66
C GLU A 245 27.88 -33.90 -10.22
N ILE A 246 28.41 -33.88 -11.45
CA ILE A 246 29.02 -35.08 -12.07
C ILE A 246 30.28 -35.53 -11.33
N CYS A 247 31.12 -34.59 -10.92
CA CYS A 247 32.31 -34.89 -10.15
C CYS A 247 31.88 -35.56 -8.83
N SER A 248 30.95 -34.97 -8.10
CA SER A 248 30.45 -35.54 -6.83
C SER A 248 29.81 -36.92 -6.99
N GLU A 249 29.05 -37.20 -8.04
CA GLU A 249 28.51 -38.54 -8.29
C GLU A 249 29.63 -39.59 -8.47
N ARG A 250 30.71 -39.24 -9.18
CA ARG A 250 31.85 -40.14 -9.39
C ARG A 250 32.59 -40.46 -8.09
N SER A 251 32.63 -39.55 -7.10
CA SER A 251 33.14 -39.88 -5.76
C SER A 251 32.34 -41.00 -5.08
N GLY A 252 31.01 -41.02 -5.27
CA GLY A 252 30.14 -42.07 -4.75
C GLY A 252 30.43 -43.46 -5.32
N HIS A 253 31.00 -43.53 -6.53
CA HIS A 253 31.37 -44.79 -7.19
C HIS A 253 32.81 -45.25 -6.87
N HIS A 254 33.77 -44.33 -6.68
CA HIS A 254 35.14 -44.69 -6.29
C HIS A 254 35.28 -45.18 -4.84
N GLY A 255 34.26 -44.99 -4.00
CA GLY A 255 34.18 -45.60 -2.66
C GLY A 255 34.00 -47.12 -2.66
N GLN A 256 33.64 -47.77 -3.78
CA GLN A 256 33.43 -49.22 -3.80
C GLN A 256 34.72 -50.05 -3.79
N GLU A 257 35.87 -49.48 -4.16
CA GLU A 257 37.16 -50.22 -4.17
C GLU A 257 37.98 -50.05 -2.88
N ARG A 258 37.57 -49.15 -1.98
CA ARG A 258 38.16 -49.00 -0.65
C ARG A 258 37.15 -49.39 0.42
N HIS A 259 37.16 -50.68 0.79
CA HIS A 259 36.56 -51.23 2.01
C HIS A 259 35.09 -50.82 2.29
N GLY A 260 34.14 -51.47 1.64
CA GLY A 260 32.88 -51.91 2.26
C GLY A 260 31.97 -50.90 2.97
N GLN A 261 32.06 -49.59 2.70
CA GLN A 261 31.19 -48.60 3.33
C GLN A 261 29.91 -48.33 2.52
N LYS A 262 28.78 -48.44 3.22
CA LYS A 262 27.43 -48.16 2.73
C LYS A 262 27.14 -46.66 2.88
N GLY A 263 26.80 -46.00 1.78
CA GLY A 263 26.08 -44.72 1.67
C GLY A 263 26.69 -43.50 2.38
N VAL A 264 26.21 -42.31 2.00
CA VAL A 264 26.62 -41.02 2.57
C VAL A 264 25.38 -40.15 2.82
N HIS A 265 25.31 -39.45 3.96
CA HIS A 265 24.13 -38.68 4.39
C HIS A 265 24.53 -37.35 5.05
N ASP A 266 23.60 -36.39 5.05
CA ASP A 266 23.71 -35.14 5.80
C ASP A 266 22.71 -35.16 6.96
N ALA A 267 23.08 -34.66 8.15
CA ALA A 267 22.15 -34.41 9.26
C ALA A 267 21.94 -32.92 9.47
N HIS A 268 20.69 -32.48 9.37
CA HIS A 268 20.26 -31.17 9.84
C HIS A 268 19.97 -31.23 11.35
N VAL A 269 20.73 -30.48 12.15
CA VAL A 269 20.60 -30.41 13.60
C VAL A 269 20.05 -29.05 14.00
N ALA A 270 18.89 -29.04 14.66
CA ALA A 270 18.31 -27.86 15.28
C ALA A 270 18.50 -27.94 16.79
N VAL A 271 19.42 -27.13 17.33
CA VAL A 271 19.69 -27.04 18.77
C VAL A 271 18.71 -26.03 19.38
N SER A 272 17.78 -26.53 20.20
CA SER A 272 16.72 -25.71 20.82
C SER A 272 17.13 -25.02 22.13
N GLU A 273 18.27 -25.35 22.74
CA GLU A 273 18.73 -24.73 23.99
C GLU A 273 20.22 -24.38 24.03
N PRO A 274 20.61 -23.25 24.63
CA PRO A 274 22.02 -22.87 24.81
C PRO A 274 22.62 -23.67 25.98
N ARG A 275 23.48 -24.65 25.69
CA ARG A 275 24.35 -25.26 26.72
C ARG A 275 25.79 -24.82 26.55
N ARG A 276 26.43 -24.58 27.70
CA ARG A 276 27.80 -24.07 27.88
C ARG A 276 28.81 -25.19 27.66
N GLU A 277 29.42 -25.26 26.48
CA GLU A 277 30.79 -25.73 26.19
C GLU A 277 31.12 -25.51 24.69
N PRO A 278 32.40 -25.42 24.27
CA PRO A 278 32.79 -24.43 23.27
C PRO A 278 32.56 -24.86 21.80
N ALA A 279 31.97 -23.92 21.05
CA ALA A 279 32.03 -23.73 19.59
C ALA A 279 31.02 -24.44 18.66
N VAL A 280 29.71 -24.29 18.89
CA VAL A 280 28.68 -24.33 17.81
C VAL A 280 27.54 -23.34 18.12
N HIS A 281 27.41 -22.25 17.36
CA HIS A 281 26.19 -21.44 17.24
C HIS A 281 26.13 -20.90 15.80
N PRO A 282 25.06 -21.19 15.03
CA PRO A 282 23.66 -20.81 15.28
C PRO A 282 22.75 -22.01 15.63
N SER A 283 21.51 -21.74 16.05
CA SER A 283 20.49 -22.73 16.46
C SER A 283 20.17 -23.82 15.42
N ASN A 284 20.60 -23.66 14.17
CA ASN A 284 20.44 -24.65 13.10
C ASN A 284 21.77 -24.82 12.36
N VAL A 285 22.31 -26.04 12.33
CA VAL A 285 23.51 -26.41 11.57
C VAL A 285 23.23 -27.66 10.74
N THR A 286 23.89 -27.79 9.60
CA THR A 286 23.88 -29.02 8.81
C THR A 286 25.27 -29.65 8.90
N ILE A 287 25.32 -30.93 9.26
CA ILE A 287 26.53 -31.73 9.43
C ILE A 287 26.54 -32.78 8.33
N SER A 288 27.65 -32.91 7.63
CA SER A 288 27.85 -33.82 6.51
C SER A 288 28.93 -34.85 6.86
N GLY A 289 28.70 -36.13 6.58
CA GLY A 289 29.66 -37.19 6.90
C GLY A 289 29.20 -38.59 6.52
N ASP A 290 29.91 -39.61 7.01
CA ASP A 290 29.59 -41.02 6.77
C ASP A 290 28.22 -41.39 7.35
N ASP A 291 27.48 -42.27 6.66
CA ASP A 291 26.15 -42.74 7.11
C ASP A 291 26.16 -43.24 8.56
N GLU A 292 27.14 -44.08 8.90
CA GLU A 292 27.25 -44.67 10.24
C GLU A 292 27.48 -43.60 11.30
N ALA A 293 28.36 -42.63 11.01
CA ALA A 293 28.66 -41.52 11.91
C ALA A 293 27.45 -40.58 12.07
N ILE A 294 26.70 -40.32 11.00
CA ILE A 294 25.52 -39.46 11.01
C ILE A 294 24.36 -40.12 11.78
N VAL A 295 24.16 -41.42 11.60
CA VAL A 295 23.17 -42.20 12.35
C VAL A 295 23.53 -42.23 13.84
N GLU A 296 24.78 -42.54 14.19
CA GLU A 296 25.25 -42.53 15.58
C GLU A 296 25.08 -41.14 16.22
N TYR A 297 25.44 -40.08 15.48
CA TYR A 297 25.31 -38.72 15.96
C TYR A 297 23.84 -38.32 16.16
N LYS A 298 22.95 -38.73 15.25
CA LYS A 298 21.50 -38.53 15.40
C LYS A 298 20.98 -39.25 16.64
N GLU A 299 21.38 -40.48 16.89
CA GLU A 299 20.97 -41.23 18.09
C GLU A 299 21.44 -40.54 19.38
N ARG A 300 22.66 -39.97 19.38
CA ARG A 300 23.16 -39.15 20.49
C ARG A 300 22.30 -37.91 20.71
N LEU A 301 21.96 -37.19 19.65
CA LEU A 301 21.12 -36.00 19.73
C LEU A 301 19.69 -36.32 20.17
N ASP A 302 19.13 -37.45 19.72
CA ASP A 302 17.82 -37.93 20.15
C ASP A 302 17.82 -38.24 21.66
N ARG A 303 18.92 -38.83 22.19
CA ARG A 303 19.10 -39.05 23.64
C ARG A 303 19.12 -37.73 24.42
N ASP A 304 19.73 -36.70 23.85
CA ASP A 304 19.80 -35.37 24.44
C ASP A 304 18.54 -34.51 24.18
N ALA A 305 17.50 -35.09 23.57
CA ALA A 305 16.26 -34.43 23.17
C ALA A 305 16.47 -33.22 22.24
N ILE A 306 17.56 -33.24 21.45
CA ILE A 306 17.87 -32.23 20.43
C ILE A 306 17.28 -32.68 19.10
N PHE A 307 16.52 -31.80 18.44
CA PHE A 307 15.89 -32.15 17.16
C PHE A 307 16.95 -32.32 16.06
N ALA A 308 17.02 -33.51 15.46
CA ALA A 308 17.87 -33.79 14.31
C ALA A 308 17.09 -34.53 13.21
N ARG A 309 17.25 -34.07 11.96
CA ARG A 309 16.64 -34.68 10.78
C ARG A 309 17.73 -35.05 9.77
N ILE A 310 17.81 -36.33 9.42
CA ILE A 310 18.66 -36.78 8.33
C ILE A 310 18.08 -36.29 7.00
N LEU A 311 18.92 -35.67 6.19
CA LEU A 311 18.66 -35.27 4.82
C LEU A 311 19.17 -36.39 3.90
N ILE A 312 18.32 -36.81 2.98
CA ILE A 312 18.70 -37.82 1.97
C ILE A 312 19.44 -37.08 0.87
N VAL A 313 20.76 -37.27 0.83
CA VAL A 313 21.66 -36.73 -0.19
C VAL A 313 22.46 -37.90 -0.79
N GLU A 314 22.95 -37.73 -2.02
CA GLU A 314 23.77 -38.76 -2.69
C GLU A 314 25.28 -38.55 -2.46
N ALA A 315 25.68 -37.41 -1.87
CA ALA A 315 27.05 -37.08 -1.53
C ALA A 315 27.11 -36.12 -0.32
N ALA A 316 28.11 -36.30 0.56
CA ALA A 316 28.39 -35.37 1.66
C ALA A 316 29.25 -34.20 1.16
N TYR A 317 28.58 -33.19 0.60
CA TYR A 317 29.21 -31.91 0.28
C TYR A 317 29.77 -31.25 1.55
N HIS A 318 30.77 -30.38 1.41
CA HIS A 318 31.40 -29.69 2.55
C HIS A 318 32.09 -30.62 3.56
N SER A 319 32.54 -31.79 3.08
CA SER A 319 33.27 -32.79 3.85
C SER A 319 34.51 -33.29 3.10
N LEU A 320 35.34 -34.08 3.79
CA LEU A 320 36.54 -34.71 3.20
C LEU A 320 36.22 -35.63 2.02
N HIS A 321 34.99 -36.12 1.89
CA HIS A 321 34.56 -36.94 0.74
C HIS A 321 34.75 -36.22 -0.60
N MET A 322 34.64 -34.89 -0.62
CA MET A 322 34.80 -34.11 -1.85
C MET A 322 36.26 -33.95 -2.28
N GLU A 323 37.24 -34.32 -1.44
CA GLU A 323 38.67 -34.26 -1.80
C GLU A 323 39.01 -35.19 -2.97
N ALA A 324 38.34 -36.35 -3.05
CA ALA A 324 38.55 -37.33 -4.12
C ALA A 324 38.24 -36.78 -5.53
N VAL A 325 37.41 -35.75 -5.62
CA VAL A 325 36.93 -35.16 -6.89
C VAL A 325 37.40 -33.72 -7.09
N ARG A 326 38.28 -33.25 -6.19
CA ARG A 326 38.83 -31.90 -6.21
C ARG A 326 39.49 -31.56 -7.53
N ASP A 327 40.44 -32.40 -7.96
CA ASP A 327 41.27 -32.12 -9.13
C ASP A 327 40.47 -32.22 -10.44
N GLU A 328 39.52 -33.15 -10.51
CA GLU A 328 38.60 -33.29 -11.64
C GLU A 328 37.67 -32.08 -11.77
N TYR A 329 37.13 -31.61 -10.64
CA TYR A 329 36.27 -30.42 -10.62
C TYR A 329 37.07 -29.15 -10.93
N LEU A 330 38.30 -29.01 -10.40
CA LEU A 330 39.19 -27.90 -10.71
C LEU A 330 39.52 -27.85 -12.21
N HIS A 331 39.86 -28.98 -12.82
CA HIS A 331 40.14 -29.07 -14.25
C HIS A 331 38.90 -28.72 -15.08
N SER A 332 37.73 -29.23 -14.69
CA SER A 332 36.47 -28.98 -15.39
C SER A 332 36.00 -27.52 -15.29
N THR A 333 36.44 -26.80 -14.26
CA THR A 333 36.08 -25.40 -14.01
C THR A 333 37.22 -24.43 -14.33
N GLN A 334 38.32 -24.90 -14.92
CA GLN A 334 39.54 -24.10 -15.12
C GLN A 334 39.31 -22.83 -15.97
N ASP A 335 38.32 -22.85 -16.86
CA ASP A 335 37.99 -21.71 -17.74
C ASP A 335 36.96 -20.76 -17.11
N LEU A 336 36.45 -21.07 -15.91
CA LEU A 336 35.49 -20.26 -15.17
C LEU A 336 36.20 -19.13 -14.43
N TYR A 337 36.58 -18.10 -15.17
CA TYR A 337 37.04 -16.85 -14.60
C TYR A 337 35.94 -15.78 -14.61
N PRO A 338 36.00 -14.83 -13.67
CA PRO A 338 35.14 -13.66 -13.67
C PRO A 338 35.17 -12.95 -15.03
N LYS A 339 34.03 -12.85 -15.70
CA LYS A 339 33.91 -12.23 -17.04
C LYS A 339 33.46 -10.77 -16.97
N ARG A 340 33.57 -10.14 -15.80
CA ARG A 340 33.06 -8.78 -15.59
C ARG A 340 33.76 -7.81 -16.55
N ASP A 341 33.05 -7.38 -17.59
CA ASP A 341 33.43 -6.21 -18.38
C ASP A 341 33.46 -5.02 -17.42
N SER A 342 34.57 -4.30 -17.45
CA SER A 342 34.81 -3.09 -16.68
C SER A 342 33.97 -1.93 -17.22
N ASP A 343 32.65 -2.09 -17.30
CA ASP A 343 31.72 -0.99 -17.56
C ASP A 343 31.22 -0.44 -16.22
N PRO A 344 31.70 0.74 -15.79
CA PRO A 344 31.37 1.34 -14.50
C PRO A 344 29.89 1.69 -14.32
N ASP A 345 29.12 1.75 -15.41
CA ASP A 345 27.71 2.19 -15.42
C ASP A 345 26.69 1.07 -15.19
N THR A 346 27.14 -0.19 -15.06
CA THR A 346 26.25 -1.32 -14.71
C THR A 346 26.11 -1.45 -13.18
N ASN A 347 24.90 -1.16 -12.67
CA ASN A 347 24.52 -1.28 -11.25
C ASN A 347 25.14 -2.50 -10.55
N LEU A 348 26.12 -2.27 -9.68
CA LEU A 348 26.88 -3.28 -8.96
C LEU A 348 26.02 -3.97 -7.88
N ILE A 349 25.50 -5.16 -8.17
CA ILE A 349 24.82 -6.00 -7.17
C ILE A 349 25.88 -6.52 -6.21
N SER A 350 25.83 -6.17 -4.93
CA SER A 350 26.88 -6.62 -4.00
C SER A 350 26.78 -8.13 -3.73
N PHE A 351 27.81 -8.88 -4.11
CA PHE A 351 27.90 -10.33 -3.87
C PHE A 351 28.48 -10.65 -2.48
N TYR A 352 27.73 -11.40 -1.68
CA TYR A 352 28.12 -11.87 -0.36
C TYR A 352 28.36 -13.38 -0.39
N SER A 353 29.62 -13.76 -0.15
CA SER A 353 30.10 -15.13 -0.20
C SER A 353 29.79 -15.85 1.11
N SER A 354 29.12 -17.00 1.02
CA SER A 354 28.98 -17.95 2.12
C SER A 354 30.23 -18.81 2.32
N VAL A 355 31.19 -18.84 1.38
CA VAL A 355 32.52 -19.44 1.61
C VAL A 355 33.34 -18.61 2.59
N THR A 356 33.33 -17.28 2.43
CA THR A 356 34.14 -16.37 3.26
C THR A 356 33.35 -15.67 4.38
N GLY A 357 32.02 -15.72 4.32
CA GLY A 357 31.12 -15.08 5.29
C GLY A 357 31.02 -13.56 5.17
N LYS A 358 31.57 -12.96 4.11
CA LYS A 358 31.64 -11.50 3.89
C LYS A 358 31.42 -11.14 2.43
N ARG A 359 31.36 -9.83 2.12
CA ARG A 359 31.37 -9.33 0.74
C ARG A 359 32.62 -9.82 0.02
N ALA A 360 32.46 -10.40 -1.16
CA ALA A 360 33.57 -10.88 -1.99
C ALA A 360 33.71 -10.02 -3.24
N GLU A 361 34.95 -9.82 -3.66
CA GLU A 361 35.28 -9.11 -4.90
C GLU A 361 35.22 -10.06 -6.09
N PRO A 362 34.76 -9.62 -7.28
CA PRO A 362 34.67 -10.48 -8.46
C PRO A 362 35.96 -11.22 -8.76
N THR A 363 37.12 -10.59 -8.60
CA THR A 363 38.45 -11.17 -8.86
C THR A 363 38.78 -12.40 -8.00
N GLN A 364 38.03 -12.64 -6.91
CA GLN A 364 38.23 -13.78 -6.01
C GLN A 364 37.51 -15.05 -6.50
N LEU A 365 36.53 -14.93 -7.41
CA LEU A 365 35.67 -16.05 -7.86
C LEU A 365 36.28 -16.82 -9.05
N GLY A 366 37.52 -17.29 -8.90
CA GLY A 366 38.17 -18.17 -9.88
C GLY A 366 37.83 -19.66 -9.69
N PRO A 367 38.41 -20.56 -10.49
CA PRO A 367 38.19 -22.01 -10.39
C PRO A 367 38.45 -22.57 -8.98
N GLN A 368 39.50 -22.05 -8.33
CA GLN A 368 39.86 -22.42 -6.96
C GLN A 368 38.78 -22.06 -5.92
N TYR A 369 38.08 -20.93 -6.14
CA TYR A 369 36.96 -20.53 -5.28
C TYR A 369 35.80 -21.52 -5.38
N TRP A 370 35.49 -22.00 -6.58
CA TRP A 370 34.41 -22.99 -6.76
C TRP A 370 34.73 -24.32 -6.10
N VAL A 371 35.99 -24.74 -6.12
CA VAL A 371 36.49 -25.90 -5.36
C VAL A 371 36.32 -25.67 -3.85
N GLU A 372 36.70 -24.49 -3.36
CA GLU A 372 36.48 -24.10 -1.95
C GLU A 372 35.00 -24.04 -1.58
N ASN A 373 34.12 -23.61 -2.49
CA ASN A 373 32.67 -23.65 -2.29
C ASN A 373 32.14 -25.08 -2.12
N MET A 374 32.73 -26.06 -2.79
CA MET A 374 32.31 -27.46 -2.69
C MET A 374 32.83 -28.16 -1.43
N MET A 375 34.07 -27.84 -1.01
CA MET A 375 34.74 -28.53 0.10
C MET A 375 34.67 -27.78 1.43
N GLY A 376 34.65 -26.45 1.39
CA GLY A 376 34.72 -25.57 2.55
C GLY A 376 33.40 -25.47 3.31
N ARG A 377 33.48 -24.96 4.54
CA ARG A 377 32.31 -24.73 5.40
C ARG A 377 31.45 -23.57 4.86
N VAL A 378 30.13 -23.76 4.89
CA VAL A 378 29.15 -22.73 4.49
C VAL A 378 28.87 -21.76 5.65
N GLU A 379 29.50 -20.59 5.62
CA GLU A 379 29.31 -19.46 6.54
C GLU A 379 28.08 -18.58 6.14
N PHE A 380 26.94 -19.22 5.85
CA PHE A 380 25.73 -18.53 5.40
C PHE A 380 25.22 -17.49 6.41
N ALA A 381 25.24 -17.82 7.71
CA ALA A 381 24.79 -16.91 8.76
C ALA A 381 25.60 -15.60 8.80
N SER A 382 26.91 -15.69 8.57
CA SER A 382 27.82 -14.55 8.52
C SER A 382 27.55 -13.72 7.26
N SER A 383 27.46 -14.38 6.09
CA SER A 383 27.19 -13.72 4.81
C SER A 383 25.84 -12.97 4.79
N LEU A 384 24.78 -13.58 5.35
CA LEU A 384 23.44 -12.99 5.41
C LEU A 384 23.40 -11.77 6.34
N LYS A 385 24.10 -11.83 7.48
CA LYS A 385 24.22 -10.67 8.39
C LYS A 385 24.96 -9.53 7.72
N ALA A 386 26.08 -9.82 7.05
CA ALA A 386 26.83 -8.81 6.30
C ALA A 386 25.97 -8.18 5.20
N LEU A 387 25.28 -9.00 4.40
CA LEU A 387 24.34 -8.54 3.37
C LEU A 387 23.27 -7.61 3.95
N ALA A 388 22.60 -8.04 5.02
CA ALA A 388 21.50 -7.26 5.59
C ALA A 388 21.95 -5.94 6.23
N ILE A 389 23.13 -5.92 6.86
CA ILE A 389 23.65 -4.73 7.57
C ILE A 389 24.30 -3.74 6.59
N GLU A 390 25.15 -4.22 5.69
CA GLU A 390 25.95 -3.35 4.82
C GLU A 390 25.14 -2.81 3.64
N SER A 391 24.15 -3.57 3.15
CA SER A 391 23.28 -3.15 2.03
C SER A 391 21.94 -2.57 2.48
N GLU A 392 21.72 -2.45 3.80
CA GLU A 392 20.52 -1.87 4.44
C GLU A 392 19.21 -2.35 3.78
N ILE A 393 19.04 -3.68 3.66
CA ILE A 393 17.88 -4.24 2.95
C ILE A 393 16.58 -4.09 3.76
N ASP A 394 15.50 -3.76 3.08
CA ASP A 394 14.15 -3.71 3.66
C ASP A 394 13.37 -5.00 3.41
N THR A 395 13.66 -5.65 2.28
CA THR A 395 13.01 -6.89 1.85
C THR A 395 14.05 -7.90 1.40
N LEU A 396 13.88 -9.15 1.85
CA LEU A 396 14.71 -10.28 1.44
C LEU A 396 13.87 -11.28 0.65
N LEU A 397 14.30 -11.54 -0.58
CA LEU A 397 13.68 -12.51 -1.48
C LEU A 397 14.47 -13.79 -1.57
N GLU A 398 13.82 -14.91 -1.27
CA GLU A 398 14.38 -16.24 -1.47
C GLU A 398 14.08 -16.75 -2.87
N VAL A 399 15.14 -16.93 -3.66
CA VAL A 399 15.11 -17.41 -5.04
C VAL A 399 15.50 -18.88 -5.08
N GLY A 400 14.55 -19.72 -5.45
CA GLY A 400 14.74 -21.16 -5.53
C GLY A 400 13.43 -21.95 -5.65
N PRO A 401 13.50 -23.29 -5.67
CA PRO A 401 12.36 -24.21 -5.68
C PRO A 401 11.27 -23.94 -4.65
N HIS A 402 11.70 -23.52 -3.46
CA HIS A 402 10.91 -23.54 -2.25
C HIS A 402 11.49 -22.59 -1.21
N ALA A 403 10.70 -22.33 -0.16
CA ALA A 403 11.07 -21.56 1.00
C ALA A 403 11.95 -22.34 2.01
N ALA A 404 13.06 -22.91 1.55
CA ALA A 404 13.96 -23.74 2.35
C ALA A 404 14.70 -22.95 3.45
N LEU A 405 15.03 -21.69 3.19
CA LEU A 405 15.81 -20.82 4.06
C LEU A 405 14.95 -19.98 5.01
N ALA A 406 13.62 -20.04 4.92
CA ALA A 406 12.71 -19.18 5.69
C ALA A 406 12.90 -19.28 7.21
N GLY A 407 13.04 -20.50 7.73
CA GLY A 407 13.31 -20.76 9.14
C GLY A 407 14.69 -20.23 9.56
N PRO A 408 15.78 -20.71 8.94
CA PRO A 408 17.15 -20.26 9.23
C PRO A 408 17.34 -18.74 9.12
N VAL A 409 16.83 -18.10 8.05
CA VAL A 409 16.91 -16.65 7.87
C VAL A 409 16.29 -15.92 9.05
N LYS A 410 15.07 -16.30 9.46
CA LYS A 410 14.39 -15.66 10.59
C LYS A 410 15.21 -15.77 11.88
N GLN A 411 15.81 -16.93 12.14
CA GLN A 411 16.67 -17.14 13.31
C GLN A 411 17.95 -16.28 13.23
N ILE A 412 18.61 -16.23 12.07
CA ILE A 412 19.83 -15.44 11.86
C ILE A 412 19.57 -13.94 12.08
N LEU A 413 18.47 -13.43 11.53
CA LEU A 413 18.07 -12.03 11.71
C LEU A 413 17.74 -11.71 13.18
N GLN A 414 17.06 -12.63 13.89
CA GLN A 414 16.74 -12.46 15.31
C GLN A 414 17.94 -12.56 16.24
N ALA A 415 18.96 -13.34 15.86
CA ALA A 415 20.17 -13.56 16.64
C ALA A 415 21.20 -12.43 16.52
N SER A 416 21.01 -11.46 15.61
CA SER A 416 21.91 -10.31 15.44
C SER A 416 21.38 -9.11 16.22
N ASP A 417 22.16 -8.59 17.17
CA ASP A 417 21.76 -7.43 17.99
C ASP A 417 21.43 -6.18 17.14
N ARG A 418 22.11 -6.00 16.00
CA ARG A 418 21.87 -4.87 15.09
C ARG A 418 20.60 -5.03 14.24
N LEU A 419 20.21 -6.27 13.93
CA LEU A 419 19.04 -6.56 13.09
C LEU A 419 17.80 -6.89 13.95
N ARG A 420 18.00 -7.12 15.25
CA ARG A 420 16.94 -7.41 16.20
C ARG A 420 16.02 -6.19 16.33
N GLY A 421 14.78 -6.35 15.87
CA GLY A 421 13.78 -5.28 15.84
C GLY A 421 13.68 -4.53 14.51
N VAL A 422 14.62 -4.75 13.58
CA VAL A 422 14.49 -4.29 12.19
C VAL A 422 13.47 -5.17 11.48
N ASN A 423 12.45 -4.56 10.88
CA ASN A 423 11.36 -5.28 10.23
C ASN A 423 11.71 -5.60 8.76
N ILE A 424 12.64 -6.54 8.55
CA ILE A 424 12.97 -7.02 7.21
C ILE A 424 11.85 -7.95 6.73
N THR A 425 11.22 -7.59 5.61
CA THR A 425 10.15 -8.40 5.01
C THR A 425 10.76 -9.59 4.30
N TYR A 426 10.29 -10.80 4.61
CA TYR A 426 10.74 -12.02 3.94
C TYR A 426 9.67 -12.53 2.96
N ALA A 427 10.07 -12.84 1.73
CA ALA A 427 9.21 -13.54 0.77
C ALA A 427 10.00 -14.57 -0.02
N SER A 428 9.35 -15.68 -0.38
CA SER A 428 9.93 -16.70 -1.25
C SER A 428 9.19 -16.70 -2.58
N VAL A 429 9.95 -16.87 -3.67
CA VAL A 429 9.43 -16.81 -5.04
C VAL A 429 8.55 -18.03 -5.35
N LEU A 430 8.95 -19.23 -4.90
CA LEU A 430 8.20 -20.47 -5.10
C LEU A 430 7.94 -21.20 -3.79
N LYS A 431 6.87 -21.99 -3.76
CA LYS A 431 6.50 -22.82 -2.63
C LYS A 431 6.12 -24.23 -3.12
N ILE A 432 6.62 -25.25 -2.41
CA ILE A 432 6.28 -26.65 -2.64
C ILE A 432 4.76 -26.83 -2.50
N LYS A 433 4.20 -27.75 -3.31
CA LYS A 433 2.77 -28.10 -3.36
C LYS A 433 1.83 -26.97 -3.82
N GLU A 434 2.36 -25.85 -4.32
CA GLU A 434 1.58 -24.79 -4.98
C GLU A 434 1.92 -24.70 -6.48
N SER A 435 0.93 -24.38 -7.31
CA SER A 435 1.17 -24.06 -8.73
C SER A 435 2.00 -22.77 -8.82
N ALA A 436 3.11 -22.81 -9.56
CA ALA A 436 4.14 -21.77 -9.59
C ALA A 436 3.61 -20.34 -9.83
N ALA A 437 2.56 -20.16 -10.63
CA ALA A 437 1.99 -18.84 -10.90
C ALA A 437 1.49 -18.12 -9.63
N LYS A 438 0.92 -18.86 -8.68
CA LYS A 438 0.32 -18.29 -7.47
C LYS A 438 1.35 -17.70 -6.48
N PRO A 439 2.39 -18.43 -6.01
CA PRO A 439 3.38 -17.88 -5.09
C PRO A 439 4.20 -16.75 -5.73
N VAL A 440 4.52 -16.82 -7.02
CA VAL A 440 5.29 -15.76 -7.70
C VAL A 440 4.47 -14.47 -7.75
N VAL A 441 3.17 -14.53 -8.10
CA VAL A 441 2.31 -13.33 -8.08
C VAL A 441 2.05 -12.85 -6.64
N ALA A 442 1.95 -13.75 -5.66
CA ALA A 442 1.82 -13.37 -4.24
C ALA A 442 3.07 -12.65 -3.70
N MET A 443 4.26 -13.02 -4.18
CA MET A 443 5.50 -12.30 -3.90
C MET A 443 5.45 -10.89 -4.52
N ALA A 444 5.03 -10.76 -5.78
CA ALA A 444 4.84 -9.44 -6.42
C ALA A 444 3.82 -8.55 -5.67
N VAL A 445 2.73 -9.14 -5.16
CA VAL A 445 1.76 -8.46 -4.28
C VAL A 445 2.42 -7.94 -3.00
N THR A 446 3.27 -8.75 -2.38
CA THR A 446 3.98 -8.37 -1.15
C THR A 446 4.91 -7.19 -1.41
N LEU A 447 5.69 -7.24 -2.50
CA LEU A 447 6.57 -6.16 -2.92
C LEU A 447 5.82 -4.86 -3.25
N ALA A 448 4.75 -4.96 -4.04
CA ALA A 448 3.92 -3.81 -4.40
C ALA A 448 3.26 -3.17 -3.16
N THR A 449 2.82 -3.98 -2.19
CA THR A 449 2.29 -3.49 -0.90
C THR A 449 3.35 -2.72 -0.12
N LYS A 450 4.61 -3.21 -0.12
CA LYS A 450 5.74 -2.57 0.57
C LYS A 450 6.28 -1.33 -0.14
N GLY A 451 5.85 -1.08 -1.38
CA GLY A 451 6.29 0.07 -2.16
C GLY A 451 7.56 -0.17 -2.97
N VAL A 452 8.02 -1.42 -3.06
CA VAL A 452 9.07 -1.81 -4.02
C VAL A 452 8.53 -1.57 -5.44
N PRO A 453 9.29 -0.91 -6.33
CA PRO A 453 8.91 -0.75 -7.73
C PRO A 453 8.76 -2.12 -8.41
N VAL A 454 7.56 -2.43 -8.88
CA VAL A 454 7.26 -3.64 -9.65
C VAL A 454 6.51 -3.23 -10.89
N ASP A 455 6.97 -3.64 -12.07
CA ASP A 455 6.23 -3.47 -13.31
C ASP A 455 5.07 -4.48 -13.36
N LEU A 456 3.92 -4.05 -12.88
CA LEU A 456 2.72 -4.89 -12.85
C LEU A 456 2.21 -5.25 -14.25
N ARG A 457 2.58 -4.54 -15.33
CA ARG A 457 2.23 -4.93 -16.71
C ARG A 457 3.01 -6.17 -17.13
N ALA A 458 4.30 -6.20 -16.79
CA ALA A 458 5.15 -7.36 -17.03
C ALA A 458 4.70 -8.57 -16.19
N VAL A 459 4.32 -8.35 -14.93
CA VAL A 459 3.70 -9.39 -14.08
C VAL A 459 2.44 -9.97 -14.71
N HIS A 460 1.62 -9.13 -15.36
CA HIS A 460 0.42 -9.59 -16.03
C HIS A 460 0.70 -10.20 -17.40
N GLY A 461 1.93 -10.14 -17.93
CA GLY A 461 2.27 -10.63 -19.27
C GLY A 461 1.64 -9.81 -20.39
N THR A 462 1.33 -8.53 -20.15
CA THR A 462 0.74 -7.63 -21.16
C THR A 462 1.82 -6.72 -21.73
N THR A 463 2.30 -7.04 -22.94
CA THR A 463 3.28 -6.22 -23.68
C THR A 463 2.62 -5.10 -24.51
N THR A 464 1.31 -5.18 -24.77
CA THR A 464 0.53 -4.20 -25.53
C THR A 464 -0.64 -3.66 -24.71
N THR A 465 -0.83 -2.34 -24.73
CA THR A 465 -1.90 -1.57 -24.08
C THR A 465 -3.28 -1.90 -24.66
N SER A 466 -3.87 -3.02 -24.23
CA SER A 466 -5.20 -3.46 -24.69
C SER A 466 -6.24 -3.59 -23.57
N ALA A 467 -5.99 -2.98 -22.40
CA ALA A 467 -6.94 -2.95 -21.29
C ALA A 467 -7.73 -1.64 -21.32
N ALA A 468 -9.05 -1.72 -21.13
CA ALA A 468 -9.92 -0.55 -21.12
C ALA A 468 -9.94 0.10 -19.73
N VAL A 469 -10.08 1.44 -19.70
CA VAL A 469 -10.27 2.16 -18.44
C VAL A 469 -11.69 1.91 -17.92
N VAL A 470 -11.79 1.35 -16.72
CA VAL A 470 -13.08 1.10 -16.06
C VAL A 470 -13.61 2.40 -15.48
N THR A 471 -14.68 2.91 -16.08
CA THR A 471 -15.40 4.11 -15.60
C THR A 471 -16.44 3.76 -14.54
N GLY A 472 -16.80 4.73 -13.70
CA GLY A 472 -17.82 4.56 -12.65
C GLY A 472 -17.39 3.73 -11.43
N LEU A 473 -16.09 3.53 -11.23
CA LEU A 473 -15.55 2.96 -9.99
C LEU A 473 -15.88 3.87 -8.77
N PRO A 474 -15.92 3.32 -7.54
CA PRO A 474 -16.14 4.13 -6.33
C PRO A 474 -15.17 5.31 -6.23
N SER A 475 -15.68 6.44 -5.75
CA SER A 475 -14.85 7.61 -5.44
C SER A 475 -13.98 7.38 -4.20
N TYR A 476 -12.95 8.21 -4.03
CA TYR A 476 -12.12 8.18 -2.83
C TYR A 476 -12.97 8.39 -1.55
N PRO A 477 -12.90 7.48 -0.57
CA PRO A 477 -13.65 7.61 0.67
C PRO A 477 -12.93 8.57 1.64
N TRP A 478 -13.26 9.86 1.57
CA TRP A 478 -12.68 10.85 2.48
C TRP A 478 -12.94 10.52 3.95
N ASN A 479 -11.89 10.55 4.77
CA ASN A 479 -12.00 10.40 6.21
C ASN A 479 -12.67 11.64 6.83
N LYS A 480 -13.93 11.49 7.25
CA LYS A 480 -14.75 12.55 7.86
C LYS A 480 -14.84 12.45 9.38
N SER A 481 -13.89 11.74 10.02
CA SER A 481 -13.86 11.58 11.49
C SER A 481 -13.68 12.91 12.24
N ARG A 482 -12.97 13.87 11.62
CA ARG A 482 -12.79 15.21 12.15
C ARG A 482 -13.49 16.23 11.28
N SER A 483 -14.28 17.08 11.92
CA SER A 483 -14.88 18.25 11.29
C SER A 483 -13.87 19.40 11.30
N TYR A 484 -13.56 19.95 10.13
CA TYR A 484 -12.74 21.16 9.97
C TYR A 484 -13.64 22.35 9.64
N TRP A 485 -14.54 22.67 10.58
CA TRP A 485 -15.42 23.82 10.49
C TRP A 485 -15.04 24.85 11.55
N ALA A 486 -14.58 26.02 11.10
CA ALA A 486 -14.31 27.16 11.97
C ALA A 486 -15.45 28.17 11.79
N GLU A 487 -16.36 28.19 12.77
CA GLU A 487 -17.42 29.19 12.81
C GLU A 487 -17.32 29.99 14.10
N SER A 488 -17.30 31.32 13.98
CA SER A 488 -17.32 32.19 15.15
C SER A 488 -18.65 32.07 15.89
N ARG A 489 -18.62 32.29 17.21
CA ARG A 489 -19.85 32.33 18.02
C ARG A 489 -20.86 33.34 17.44
N LEU A 490 -20.40 34.50 16.98
CA LEU A 490 -21.22 35.57 16.40
C LEU A 490 -21.93 35.11 15.11
N SER A 491 -21.21 34.45 14.19
CA SER A 491 -21.80 33.89 12.96
C SER A 491 -22.86 32.85 13.30
N ARG A 492 -22.54 31.95 14.24
CA ARG A 492 -23.46 30.90 14.65
C ARG A 492 -24.73 31.46 15.30
N GLU A 493 -24.60 32.47 16.16
CA GLU A 493 -25.73 33.15 16.80
C GLU A 493 -26.55 33.96 15.79
N PHE A 494 -25.92 34.55 14.77
CA PHE A 494 -26.62 35.24 13.70
C PHE A 494 -27.45 34.27 12.84
N ARG A 495 -26.87 33.15 12.41
CA ARG A 495 -27.58 32.11 11.62
C ARG A 495 -28.66 31.41 12.43
N ASN A 496 -28.38 31.09 13.69
CA ASN A 496 -29.28 30.36 14.58
C ASN A 496 -29.96 31.29 15.58
N CYS A 497 -30.31 32.51 15.15
CA CYS A 497 -30.88 33.52 16.05
C CYS A 497 -32.13 32.95 16.74
N PRO A 498 -32.15 32.84 18.08
CA PRO A 498 -33.22 32.15 18.80
C PRO A 498 -34.57 32.88 18.73
N TYR A 499 -34.57 34.15 18.31
CA TYR A 499 -35.76 34.97 18.26
C TYR A 499 -35.89 35.67 16.90
N PRO A 500 -37.05 35.61 16.24
CA PRO A 500 -37.30 36.40 15.04
C PRO A 500 -37.30 37.90 15.37
N ARG A 501 -37.13 38.73 14.34
CA ARG A 501 -37.35 40.19 14.48
C ARG A 501 -38.78 40.43 14.97
N ARG A 502 -38.95 41.27 15.98
CA ARG A 502 -40.26 41.81 16.38
C ARG A 502 -40.31 43.30 16.07
N ASP A 503 -41.47 43.84 15.71
CA ASP A 503 -41.55 45.23 15.26
C ASP A 503 -41.19 46.25 16.34
N LEU A 504 -41.59 46.00 17.59
CA LEU A 504 -41.19 46.84 18.72
C LEU A 504 -39.75 46.57 19.14
N LEU A 505 -39.35 45.31 19.31
CA LEU A 505 -38.07 44.98 19.96
C LEU A 505 -36.88 44.89 18.99
N GLY A 506 -37.10 44.66 17.71
CA GLY A 506 -36.06 44.38 16.73
C GLY A 506 -35.51 42.96 16.84
N ARG A 507 -34.21 42.80 16.53
CA ARG A 507 -33.47 41.52 16.64
C ARG A 507 -32.47 41.56 17.79
N PRO A 508 -32.16 40.43 18.43
CA PRO A 508 -31.02 40.34 19.35
C PRO A 508 -29.74 40.88 18.69
N ALA A 509 -28.98 41.67 19.42
CA ALA A 509 -27.70 42.18 18.94
C ALA A 509 -26.71 41.01 18.69
N PRO A 510 -25.76 41.13 17.75
CA PRO A 510 -24.83 40.05 17.43
C PRO A 510 -24.02 39.51 18.61
N ASN A 511 -23.83 40.30 19.66
CA ASN A 511 -23.14 39.92 20.90
C ASN A 511 -24.11 39.58 22.05
N PHE A 512 -25.31 39.08 21.72
CA PHE A 512 -26.36 38.79 22.70
C PHE A 512 -25.84 37.96 23.88
N ASN A 513 -26.05 38.48 25.08
CA ASN A 513 -25.78 37.79 26.33
C ASN A 513 -27.08 37.71 27.13
N PRO A 514 -27.55 36.53 27.56
CA PRO A 514 -28.76 36.42 28.38
C PRO A 514 -28.75 37.29 29.65
N LEU A 515 -27.57 37.54 30.24
CA LEU A 515 -27.41 38.39 31.44
C LEU A 515 -27.43 39.89 31.13
N ASP A 516 -26.85 40.31 29.99
CA ASP A 516 -26.88 41.69 29.45
C ASP A 516 -27.53 41.65 28.06
N GLY A 517 -28.85 41.40 28.06
CA GLY A 517 -29.61 41.19 26.83
C GLY A 517 -29.70 42.50 26.09
N ARG A 518 -29.30 42.51 24.81
CA ARG A 518 -29.39 43.69 23.94
C ARG A 518 -30.15 43.35 22.69
N TRP A 519 -31.04 44.25 22.31
CA TRP A 519 -31.78 44.19 21.06
C TRP A 519 -31.55 45.46 20.26
N ARG A 520 -31.46 45.27 18.96
CA ARG A 520 -31.22 46.31 17.96
C ARG A 520 -32.45 46.38 17.08
N ASN A 521 -33.03 47.58 16.96
CA ASN A 521 -34.15 47.84 16.08
C ASN A 521 -33.91 49.10 15.25
N PHE A 522 -34.47 49.12 14.06
CA PHE A 522 -34.55 50.31 13.21
C PHE A 522 -36.03 50.71 13.16
N VAL A 523 -36.33 51.84 13.79
CA VAL A 523 -37.71 52.33 13.92
C VAL A 523 -38.01 53.19 12.71
N ARG A 524 -38.72 52.61 11.74
CA ARG A 524 -39.20 53.28 10.52
C ARG A 524 -40.71 53.36 10.51
N THR A 525 -41.26 54.50 10.09
CA THR A 525 -42.72 54.67 10.00
C THR A 525 -43.33 53.79 8.90
N VAL A 526 -42.56 53.43 7.87
CA VAL A 526 -42.98 52.45 6.83
C VAL A 526 -43.13 51.04 7.40
N LYS A 527 -42.22 50.62 8.30
CA LYS A 527 -42.24 49.28 8.93
C LYS A 527 -43.14 49.20 10.15
N ILE A 528 -43.45 50.33 10.78
CA ILE A 528 -44.28 50.44 11.97
C ILE A 528 -45.34 51.55 11.76
N PRO A 529 -46.37 51.31 10.92
CA PRO A 529 -47.26 52.37 10.44
C PRO A 529 -48.05 53.10 11.53
N TRP A 530 -48.40 52.41 12.63
CA TRP A 530 -49.15 52.99 13.74
C TRP A 530 -48.38 54.11 14.46
N LEU A 531 -47.06 54.22 14.29
CA LEU A 531 -46.30 55.32 14.86
C LEU A 531 -46.76 56.67 14.31
N ARG A 532 -47.22 56.73 13.06
CA ARG A 532 -47.67 57.95 12.39
C ARG A 532 -48.81 58.65 13.14
N ASP A 533 -49.57 57.91 13.93
CA ASP A 533 -50.73 58.41 14.69
C ASP A 533 -50.34 59.07 16.02
N HIS A 534 -49.15 58.77 16.57
CA HIS A 534 -48.68 59.36 17.82
C HIS A 534 -47.91 60.68 17.56
N ARG A 535 -48.68 61.75 17.32
CA ARG A 535 -48.16 63.10 17.03
C ARG A 535 -48.24 64.04 18.22
N ILE A 536 -47.14 64.73 18.51
CA ILE A 536 -47.07 65.81 19.51
C ILE A 536 -46.49 67.03 18.80
N GLU A 537 -47.21 68.16 18.82
CA GLU A 537 -46.80 69.41 18.14
C GLU A 537 -46.39 69.18 16.66
N SER A 538 -47.19 68.39 15.93
CA SER A 538 -46.97 68.00 14.52
C SER A 538 -45.76 67.10 14.24
N LYS A 539 -45.03 66.66 15.26
CA LYS A 539 -43.92 65.71 15.14
C LYS A 539 -44.38 64.30 15.49
N ILE A 540 -43.94 63.31 14.74
CA ILE A 540 -44.13 61.91 15.11
C ILE A 540 -43.15 61.60 16.24
N VAL A 541 -43.67 61.30 17.42
CA VAL A 541 -42.86 61.01 18.61
C VAL A 541 -43.07 59.55 18.97
N TYR A 542 -42.00 58.80 19.17
CA TYR A 542 -42.15 57.43 19.64
C TYR A 542 -42.78 57.42 21.04
N PRO A 543 -43.89 56.70 21.26
CA PRO A 543 -44.65 56.83 22.48
C PRO A 543 -43.89 56.29 23.69
N ALA A 544 -44.04 56.96 24.83
CA ALA A 544 -43.45 56.54 26.10
C ALA A 544 -43.85 55.09 26.48
N VAL A 545 -45.11 54.71 26.20
CA VAL A 545 -45.63 53.36 26.44
C VAL A 545 -44.96 52.32 25.54
N GLY A 546 -44.43 52.71 24.37
CA GLY A 546 -43.68 51.83 23.48
C GLY A 546 -42.40 51.32 24.14
N TYR A 547 -41.66 52.16 24.87
CA TYR A 547 -40.47 51.73 25.63
C TYR A 547 -40.83 50.78 26.76
N ILE A 548 -41.96 51.02 27.43
CA ILE A 548 -42.46 50.16 28.51
C ILE A 548 -42.87 48.78 27.93
N ALA A 549 -43.60 48.78 26.81
CA ALA A 549 -44.01 47.56 26.12
C ALA A 549 -42.80 46.74 25.63
N MET A 550 -41.77 47.40 25.10
CA MET A 550 -40.52 46.73 24.74
C MET A 550 -39.84 46.10 25.98
N ALA A 551 -39.77 46.81 27.11
CA ALA A 551 -39.16 46.29 28.34
C ALA A 551 -39.91 45.05 28.88
N MET A 552 -41.24 45.09 28.88
CA MET A 552 -42.09 43.95 29.27
C MET A 552 -41.95 42.78 28.29
N ALA A 553 -41.89 43.06 26.99
CA ALA A 553 -41.70 42.03 25.97
C ALA A 553 -40.34 41.32 26.11
N ILE A 554 -39.28 42.05 26.48
CA ILE A 554 -37.98 41.46 26.77
C ILE A 554 -38.04 40.55 28.01
N GLU A 555 -38.63 41.02 29.10
CA GLU A 555 -38.71 40.25 30.35
C GLU A 555 -39.49 38.94 30.13
N ALA A 556 -40.59 39.00 29.37
CA ALA A 556 -41.33 37.82 28.93
C ALA A 556 -40.47 36.84 28.11
N VAL A 557 -39.51 37.34 27.31
CA VAL A 557 -38.60 36.54 26.49
C VAL A 557 -37.43 35.97 27.30
N LYS A 558 -36.92 36.69 28.32
CA LYS A 558 -35.79 36.24 29.15
C LYS A 558 -36.16 35.17 30.18
N GLN A 559 -37.36 35.19 30.75
CA GLN A 559 -37.65 34.37 31.93
C GLN A 559 -37.73 32.85 31.68
N ARG A 560 -37.74 32.34 30.43
CA ARG A 560 -38.00 30.90 30.13
C ARG A 560 -39.16 30.33 30.97
N ALA A 561 -40.08 31.17 31.42
CA ALA A 561 -41.16 30.76 32.27
C ALA A 561 -42.22 30.14 31.36
N PRO A 562 -42.73 28.95 31.67
CA PRO A 562 -43.79 28.30 30.88
C PRO A 562 -45.07 29.14 30.80
N ARG A 563 -45.17 30.23 31.57
CA ARG A 563 -46.21 31.26 31.47
C ARG A 563 -45.58 32.65 31.47
N ALA A 564 -46.08 33.51 30.59
CA ALA A 564 -45.82 34.93 30.65
C ALA A 564 -46.27 35.50 32.02
N PRO A 565 -45.55 36.48 32.58
CA PRO A 565 -45.97 37.16 33.80
C PRO A 565 -47.38 37.73 33.64
N SER A 566 -48.25 37.50 34.63
CA SER A 566 -49.61 38.05 34.63
C SER A 566 -49.65 39.55 34.94
N ALA A 567 -48.59 40.09 35.56
CA ALA A 567 -48.45 41.50 35.89
C ALA A 567 -46.96 41.90 36.00
N TYR A 568 -46.67 43.18 35.80
CA TYR A 568 -45.34 43.77 35.94
C TYR A 568 -45.39 44.95 36.92
N ARG A 569 -44.38 45.08 37.78
CA ARG A 569 -44.20 46.25 38.64
C ARG A 569 -43.07 47.11 38.10
N LEU A 570 -43.42 48.29 37.59
CA LEU A 570 -42.46 49.28 37.13
C LEU A 570 -42.10 50.24 38.27
N ARG A 571 -40.83 50.60 38.41
CA ARG A 571 -40.33 51.56 39.41
C ARG A 571 -39.28 52.45 38.77
N GLU A 572 -39.21 53.71 39.21
CA GLU A 572 -38.14 54.65 38.81
C GLU A 572 -38.03 54.83 37.28
N ILE A 573 -39.17 54.91 36.57
CA ILE A 573 -39.18 55.17 35.12
C ILE A 573 -38.81 56.62 34.86
N VAL A 574 -37.77 56.86 34.05
CA VAL A 574 -37.33 58.19 33.64
C VAL A 574 -37.21 58.22 32.13
N PHE A 575 -37.89 59.17 31.49
CA PHE A 575 -37.74 59.47 30.06
C PHE A 575 -36.86 60.71 29.92
N GLY A 576 -35.64 60.55 29.39
CA GLY A 576 -34.68 61.65 29.30
C GLY A 576 -34.95 62.59 28.12
N LYS A 577 -35.10 62.04 26.90
CA LYS A 577 -35.38 62.78 25.66
C LYS A 577 -36.39 62.01 24.83
N ALA A 578 -37.31 62.73 24.19
CA ALA A 578 -38.25 62.14 23.25
C ALA A 578 -37.53 61.71 21.95
N LEU A 579 -37.86 60.53 21.44
CA LEU A 579 -37.40 60.08 20.12
C LEU A 579 -38.39 60.61 19.08
N ILE A 580 -37.91 61.52 18.24
CA ILE A 580 -38.68 62.10 17.15
C ILE A 580 -38.28 61.35 15.88
N THR A 581 -39.26 60.85 15.15
CA THR A 581 -39.08 60.17 13.86
C THR A 581 -39.73 61.00 12.77
N GLU A 582 -39.22 60.90 11.54
CA GLU A 582 -39.82 61.59 10.39
C GLU A 582 -40.80 60.67 9.64
N GLU A 583 -41.66 61.27 8.82
CA GLU A 583 -42.58 60.53 7.96
C GLU A 583 -41.84 60.14 6.68
N GLU A 584 -41.58 58.85 6.52
CA GLU A 584 -40.88 58.29 5.37
C GLU A 584 -41.92 57.78 4.34
N GLU A 585 -41.76 58.19 3.07
CA GLU A 585 -42.61 57.76 1.95
C GLU A 585 -42.06 56.51 1.22
N GLU A 586 -40.74 56.29 1.23
CA GLU A 586 -40.05 55.16 0.59
C GLU A 586 -38.99 54.54 1.52
N GLU A 587 -38.59 53.28 1.28
CA GLU A 587 -37.46 52.66 2.01
C GLU A 587 -36.12 53.23 1.52
N ASN A 588 -35.70 54.37 2.09
CA ASN A 588 -34.32 54.88 1.97
C ASN A 588 -33.50 54.46 3.18
N ASP A 589 -32.24 54.05 2.97
CA ASP A 589 -31.35 53.53 4.02
C ASP A 589 -30.50 54.62 4.72
N ASP A 590 -30.58 55.87 4.27
CA ASP A 590 -29.68 56.95 4.72
C ASP A 590 -30.14 57.68 6.00
N ASP A 591 -31.42 57.60 6.40
CA ASP A 591 -31.99 58.31 7.57
C ASP A 591 -32.60 57.34 8.63
N ASP A 592 -31.84 56.31 8.99
CA ASP A 592 -32.30 55.26 9.90
C ASP A 592 -32.26 55.65 11.38
N THR A 593 -33.44 55.70 12.03
CA THR A 593 -33.51 55.82 13.50
C THR A 593 -33.22 54.48 14.16
N GLU A 594 -31.96 54.29 14.56
CA GLU A 594 -31.50 53.12 15.29
C GLU A 594 -31.78 53.22 16.79
N VAL A 595 -32.40 52.17 17.35
CA VAL A 595 -32.71 52.06 18.78
C VAL A 595 -32.07 50.79 19.35
N PHE A 596 -31.27 50.98 20.40
CA PHE A 596 -30.76 49.89 21.22
C PHE A 596 -31.54 49.80 22.53
N MET A 597 -32.01 48.60 22.84
CA MET A 597 -32.59 48.31 24.13
C MET A 597 -31.75 47.30 24.89
N SER A 598 -31.35 47.66 26.11
CA SER A 598 -30.59 46.79 27.00
C SER A 598 -31.40 46.44 28.25
N LEU A 599 -31.40 45.16 28.62
CA LEU A 599 -31.95 44.68 29.88
C LEU A 599 -30.86 44.00 30.70
N ARG A 600 -30.63 44.52 31.92
CA ARG A 600 -29.66 44.02 32.90
C ARG A 600 -30.38 43.63 34.19
N ALA A 601 -29.91 42.56 34.83
CA ALA A 601 -30.35 42.22 36.17
C ALA A 601 -29.98 43.34 37.15
N ARG A 602 -30.92 43.79 37.98
CA ARG A 602 -30.67 44.76 39.04
C ARG A 602 -30.31 44.00 40.32
N ASN A 603 -29.10 44.20 40.83
CA ASN A 603 -28.70 43.70 42.14
C ASN A 603 -29.26 44.65 43.22
N ASP A 604 -30.05 44.14 44.16
CA ASP A 604 -30.70 44.94 45.21
C ASP A 604 -29.71 45.56 46.24
N GLY A 605 -28.41 45.36 46.06
CA GLY A 605 -27.36 45.79 47.01
C GLY A 605 -26.82 47.22 46.86
N THR A 606 -27.18 48.01 45.84
CA THR A 606 -26.66 49.40 45.73
C THR A 606 -27.69 50.39 45.18
N ARG A 607 -28.18 51.27 46.06
CA ARG A 607 -29.01 52.43 45.72
C ARG A 607 -28.12 53.62 45.35
N LYS A 608 -27.56 53.65 44.14
CA LYS A 608 -27.06 54.90 43.51
C LYS A 608 -27.36 54.87 42.01
N PRO A 609 -27.93 55.95 41.43
CA PRO A 609 -28.00 56.07 39.99
C PRO A 609 -26.58 56.34 39.47
N SER A 610 -26.07 55.50 38.55
CA SER A 610 -24.83 55.85 37.84
C SER A 610 -25.15 57.00 36.90
N SER A 611 -24.77 58.21 37.29
CA SER A 611 -24.65 59.34 36.39
C SER A 611 -23.55 59.02 35.37
N THR A 612 -23.93 58.44 34.25
CA THR A 612 -23.05 58.40 33.07
C THR A 612 -23.88 58.81 31.88
N VAL A 613 -23.87 60.12 31.66
CA VAL A 613 -24.17 60.74 30.37
C VAL A 613 -23.23 60.09 29.35
N ALA A 614 -23.77 59.22 28.50
CA ALA A 614 -23.09 58.81 27.29
C ALA A 614 -23.19 60.00 26.32
N LYS A 615 -22.08 60.70 26.12
CA LYS A 615 -21.91 61.59 24.98
C LYS A 615 -22.03 60.76 23.71
N ALA A 616 -22.84 61.24 22.77
CA ALA A 616 -22.83 60.78 21.38
C ALA A 616 -21.46 61.08 20.76
N TYR A 617 -20.94 60.12 20.00
CA TYR A 617 -20.07 60.37 18.86
C TYR A 617 -20.91 60.19 17.60
#